data_AF-A0A348PH99-F1
#
_entry.id   AF-A0A348PH99-F1
#
_cell.length_a   1.000
_cell.length_b   1.000
_cell.length_c   1.000
_cell.angle_alpha   90.00
_cell.angle_beta   90.00
_cell.angle_gamma   90.00
#
_symmetry.space_group_name_H-M   'P 1'
#
loop_
_entity.id
_entity.type
_entity.pdbx_description
1 polymer ?
#
loop_
_entity_poly.entity_id
_entity_poly.type
_entity_poly.pdbx_seq_one_letter_code
_entity_poly.pdbx_strand_id
1 'polypeptide(L)' 'MNTEAQLLLETLFPFHFVIDGEGVIVRTGPSMAKVLPDCVGVKLFDVFHVTRPRADS' A
#
# COMPACT_ATOMS: atom_id res chain seq x y z
N MET A 1 -15.74 -7.18 0.43
CA MET A 1 -15.71 -5.75 0.02
C MET A 1 -16.69 -5.59 -1.12
N ASN A 2 -17.50 -4.53 -1.14
CA ASN A 2 -18.36 -4.22 -2.29
C ASN A 2 -17.45 -3.90 -3.51
N THR A 3 -17.74 -4.50 -4.68
CA THR A 3 -16.99 -4.29 -5.94
C THR A 3 -16.88 -2.82 -6.32
N GLU A 4 -17.92 -2.01 -6.06
CA GLU A 4 -17.89 -0.57 -6.33
C GLU A 4 -16.86 0.17 -5.47
N ALA A 5 -16.76 -0.17 -4.19
CA ALA A 5 -15.80 0.45 -3.28
C ALA A 5 -14.36 0.14 -3.70
N GLN A 6 -14.12 -1.05 -4.25
CA GLN A 6 -12.81 -1.43 -4.76
C GLN A 6 -12.45 -0.66 -6.04
N LEU A 7 -13.39 -0.52 -6.98
CA LEU A 7 -13.20 0.31 -8.18
C LEU A 7 -12.92 1.78 -7.82
N LEU A 8 -13.64 2.32 -6.84
CA LEU A 8 -13.43 3.67 -6.31
C LEU A 8 -12.03 3.82 -5.69
N LEU A 9 -11.59 2.86 -4.88
CA LEU A 9 -10.25 2.88 -4.27
C LEU A 9 -9.15 2.85 -5.34
N GLU A 10 -9.27 1.97 -6.33
CA GLU A 10 -8.29 1.84 -7.41
C GLU A 10 -8.21 3.10 -8.28
N THR A 11 -9.34 3.79 -8.49
CA THR A 11 -9.40 5.00 -9.30
C THR A 11 -8.94 6.25 -8.55
N LEU A 12 -9.41 6.44 -7.31
CA LEU A 12 -9.15 7.66 -6.54
C LEU A 12 -7.79 7.65 -5.84
N PHE A 13 -7.30 6.47 -5.47
CA PHE A 13 -6.05 6.30 -4.74
C PHE A 13 -5.11 5.33 -5.45
N PRO A 14 -4.62 5.67 -6.65
CA PRO A 14 -3.84 4.73 -7.46
C PRO A 14 -2.45 4.37 -6.87
N PHE A 15 -2.00 5.12 -5.87
CA PHE A 15 -0.75 4.91 -5.12
C PHE A 15 -0.95 4.26 -3.74
N HIS A 16 -2.10 3.64 -3.48
CA HIS A 16 -2.34 2.98 -2.19
C HIS A 16 -1.60 1.63 -2.07
N PHE A 17 -1.49 1.17 -0.82
CA PHE A 17 -1.13 -0.20 -0.45
C PHE A 17 -2.10 -0.68 0.62
N VAL A 18 -2.32 -1.99 0.64
CA VAL A 18 -3.04 -2.70 1.69
C VAL A 18 -2.05 -3.61 2.37
N ILE A 19 -2.00 -3.55 3.70
CA ILE A 19 -1.16 -4.40 4.53
C ILE A 19 -2.03 -5.36 5.36
N ASP A 20 -1.48 -6.52 5.69
CA ASP A 20 -2.08 -7.42 6.67
C ASP A 20 -1.72 -7.02 8.12
N GLY A 21 -2.15 -7.83 9.09
CA GLY A 21 -1.88 -7.59 10.51
C GLY A 21 -0.40 -7.67 10.89
N GLU A 22 0.43 -8.27 10.05
CA GLU A 22 1.88 -8.35 10.23
C GLU A 22 2.61 -7.22 9.49
N GLY A 23 1.89 -6.32 8.82
CA GLY A 23 2.48 -5.24 8.05
C GLY A 23 3.08 -5.68 6.72
N VAL A 24 2.73 -6.88 6.22
CA VAL A 24 3.12 -7.34 4.88
C VAL A 24 2.18 -6.72 3.86
N ILE A 25 2.73 -6.20 2.77
CA ILE A 25 1.95 -5.65 1.65
C ILE A 25 1.23 -6.81 0.94
N VAL A 26 -0.10 -6.81 0.94
CA VAL A 26 -0.93 -7.86 0.30
C VAL A 26 -1.58 -7.41 -1.00
N ARG A 27 -1.67 -6.09 -1.23
CA ARG A 27 -2.20 -5.50 -2.47
C ARG A 27 -1.69 -4.07 -2.65
N THR A 28 -1.56 -3.65 -3.90
CA THR A 28 -1.19 -2.28 -4.26
C THR A 28 -2.13 -1.71 -5.31
N GLY A 29 -2.21 -0.38 -5.35
CA GLY A 29 -2.90 0.34 -6.42
C GLY A 29 -2.18 0.24 -7.77
N PRO A 30 -2.89 0.49 -8.88
CA PRO A 30 -2.39 0.27 -10.23
C PRO A 30 -1.18 1.14 -10.61
N SER A 31 -1.03 2.33 -10.03
CA SER A 31 0.16 3.15 -10.25
C SER A 31 1.32 2.74 -9.35
N MET A 32 1.04 2.37 -8.10
CA MET A 32 2.06 1.85 -7.19
C MET A 32 2.72 0.58 -7.76
N ALA A 33 1.93 -0.34 -8.30
CA ALA A 33 2.43 -1.58 -8.92
C ALA A 33 3.39 -1.34 -10.10
N LYS A 34 3.31 -0.17 -10.77
CA LYS A 34 4.23 0.21 -11.86
C LYS A 34 5.52 0.83 -11.34
N VAL A 35 5.43 1.65 -10.30
CA VAL A 35 6.59 2.35 -9.72
C VAL A 35 7.44 1.39 -8.90
N LEU A 36 6.80 0.45 -8.21
CA LEU A 36 7.44 -0.52 -7.34
C LEU A 36 6.91 -1.93 -7.68
N PRO A 37 7.44 -2.55 -8.76
CA PRO A 37 7.11 -3.93 -9.07
C PRO A 37 7.55 -4.87 -7.93
N ASP A 38 6.85 -5.99 -7.79
CA ASP A 38 7.18 -7.10 -6.87
C ASP A 38 7.20 -6.76 -5.37
N CYS A 39 6.49 -5.72 -4.92
CA CYS A 39 6.40 -5.36 -3.50
C CYS A 39 5.35 -6.13 -2.69
N VAL A 40 4.44 -6.87 -3.36
CA VAL A 40 3.48 -7.74 -2.66
C VAL A 40 4.22 -8.91 -2.02
N GLY A 41 3.98 -9.15 -0.73
CA GLY A 41 4.67 -10.16 0.08
C GLY A 41 5.84 -9.62 0.91
N VAL A 42 6.19 -8.34 0.77
CA VAL A 42 7.27 -7.69 1.52
C VAL A 42 6.70 -6.88 2.69
N LYS A 43 7.45 -6.74 3.80
CA LYS A 43 7.08 -5.86 4.91
C LYS A 43 7.11 -4.40 4.45
N LEU A 44 6.08 -3.62 4.80
CA LEU A 44 5.96 -2.22 4.39
C LEU A 44 7.21 -1.39 4.74
N PHE A 45 7.73 -1.57 5.95
CA PHE A 45 8.85 -0.78 6.45
C PHE A 45 10.24 -1.24 5.99
N ASP A 46 10.33 -2.37 5.29
CA ASP A 46 11.58 -2.75 4.61
C ASP A 46 11.78 -1.95 3.31
N VAL A 47 10.69 -1.39 2.77
CA VAL A 47 10.69 -0.66 1.49
C VAL A 47 10.40 0.82 1.66
N PHE A 48 9.55 1.18 2.62
CA PHE A 48 9.12 2.56 2.85
C PHE A 48 9.55 3.05 4.24
N HIS A 49 9.98 4.31 4.29
CA HIS A 49 10.29 4.99 5.54
C HIS A 49 9.22 6.03 5.86
N VAL A 50 8.67 5.99 7.07
CA VAL A 50 7.70 6.98 7.55
C VAL A 50 8.45 8.25 7.93
N THR A 51 8.29 9.30 7.13
CA THR A 51 8.89 10.61 7.43
C THR A 51 8.03 11.42 8.42
N ARG A 52 6.71 11.19 8.44
CA ARG A 52 5.73 11.80 9.36
C ARG A 52 4.54 10.86 9.63
N PRO A 53 3.92 10.91 10.83
CA PRO A 53 4.43 11.59 12.03
C PRO A 53 5.78 10.99 12.44
N ARG A 54 6.60 11.76 13.18
CA ARG A 54 7.80 11.16 13.78
C ARG A 54 7.29 10.21 14.87
N ALA A 55 7.62 8.93 14.76
CA ALA A 55 7.26 7.93 15.77
C ALA A 55 8.11 8.08 17.05
N ASP A 56 9.14 8.92 16.99
CA ASP A 56 10.09 9.14 18.07
C ASP A 56 9.80 10.50 18.72
N SER A 57 9.23 10.44 19.93
CA SER A 57 9.27 11.49 20.95
C SER A 57 9.59 10.83 22.29
#